data_AF-A0A9E2VTU2-F1
#
_entry.id   AF-A0A9E2VTU2-F1
#
_cell.length_a   1.000
_cell.length_b   1.000
_cell.length_c   1.000
_cell.angle_alpha   90.00
_cell.angle_beta   90.00
_cell.angle_gamma   90.00
#
_symmetry.space_group_name_H-M   'P 1'
#
loop_
_entity.id
_entity.type
_entity.pdbx_description
1 polymer ?
#
loop_
_entity_poly.entity_id
_entity_poly.type
_entity_poly.pdbx_seq_one_letter_code
_entity_poly.pdbx_strand_id
1 'polypeptide(L)'
;MNWSCQSSVFICLDPESARTLGYTAGKVHAAHWYMQEHVPPPCGLGCALRPLVGRKVQMLEDLQLQGVHHLVDWPKSEFAAYIFGGNEPPGRFFTAAHEFVIIDAEQMFSTGPCSFDTAFWLKRPDGTSSKSGTALATEVCREVGGLSDSVISQALSIPVGIEIELHWSIASKLQESVKFSSAYARAHTVA
;
A
#
# COMPACT_ATOMS: atom_id res chain seq x y z
N MET A 1 -6.92 -4.26 8.43
CA MET A 1 -6.67 -3.09 7.55
C MET A 1 -7.45 -3.31 6.28
N ASN A 2 -8.29 -2.35 5.88
CA ASN A 2 -9.12 -2.41 4.66
C ASN A 2 -8.59 -1.40 3.64
N TRP A 3 -7.35 -1.57 3.20
CA TRP A 3 -6.76 -0.69 2.18
C TRP A 3 -7.19 -1.18 0.80
N SER A 4 -7.59 -0.27 -0.07
CA SER A 4 -7.95 -0.64 -1.44
C SER A 4 -6.68 -0.94 -2.24
N CYS A 5 -6.41 -2.21 -2.55
CA CYS A 5 -5.23 -2.62 -3.31
C CYS A 5 -5.55 -3.61 -4.43
N GLN A 6 -4.87 -3.43 -5.56
CA GLN A 6 -4.78 -4.43 -6.61
C GLN A 6 -3.58 -5.33 -6.31
N SER A 7 -3.79 -6.64 -6.23
CA SER A 7 -2.71 -7.62 -6.08
C SER A 7 -2.33 -8.25 -7.42
N SER A 8 -1.03 -8.41 -7.61
CA SER A 8 -0.43 -9.10 -8.76
C SER A 8 0.51 -10.20 -8.25
N VAL A 9 0.68 -11.28 -9.01
CA VAL A 9 1.61 -12.35 -8.68
C VAL A 9 2.25 -12.89 -9.95
N PHE A 10 3.56 -13.17 -9.90
CA PHE A 10 4.23 -13.94 -10.93
C PHE A 10 4.10 -15.42 -10.60
N ILE A 11 3.46 -16.17 -11.49
CA ILE A 11 3.30 -17.62 -11.37
C ILE A 11 4.09 -18.30 -12.49
N CYS A 12 4.68 -19.46 -12.20
CA CYS A 12 5.19 -20.33 -13.23
C CYS A 12 4.13 -21.40 -13.51
N LEU A 13 3.52 -21.35 -14.69
CA LEU A 13 2.58 -22.38 -15.11
C LEU A 13 3.36 -23.59 -15.61
N ASP A 14 3.15 -24.73 -14.97
CA ASP A 14 3.61 -26.01 -15.52
C ASP A 14 2.81 -26.38 -16.79
N PRO A 15 3.30 -27.33 -17.62
CA PRO A 15 2.64 -27.71 -18.86
C PRO A 15 1.20 -28.24 -18.74
N GLU A 16 0.82 -28.80 -17.59
CA GLU A 16 -0.53 -29.31 -17.34
C GLU A 16 -1.48 -28.16 -16.98
N SER A 17 -1.07 -27.30 -16.04
CA SER A 17 -1.81 -26.09 -15.66
C SER A 17 -2.01 -25.14 -16.85
N ALA A 18 -0.95 -24.91 -17.65
CA ALA A 18 -1.00 -24.04 -18.82
C ALA A 18 -2.00 -24.53 -19.87
N ARG A 19 -2.02 -25.85 -20.14
CA ARG A 19 -2.96 -26.46 -21.09
C ARG A 19 -4.41 -26.33 -20.63
N THR A 20 -4.66 -26.50 -19.34
CA THR A 20 -6.00 -26.35 -18.73
C THR A 20 -6.51 -24.93 -18.87
N LEU A 21 -5.62 -23.94 -18.73
CA LEU A 21 -5.96 -22.52 -18.80
C LEU A 21 -5.95 -21.95 -20.24
N GLY A 22 -5.46 -22.70 -21.22
CA GLY A 22 -5.32 -22.21 -22.61
C GLY A 22 -4.15 -21.23 -22.81
N TYR A 23 -3.11 -21.33 -21.98
CA TYR A 23 -1.90 -20.50 -22.02
C TYR A 23 -0.64 -21.33 -22.33
N THR A 24 0.46 -20.64 -22.62
CA THR A 24 1.79 -21.27 -22.75
C THR A 24 2.40 -21.48 -21.36
N ALA A 25 3.02 -22.64 -21.14
CA ALA A 25 3.77 -22.90 -19.92
C ALA A 25 4.94 -21.93 -19.73
N GLY A 26 5.30 -21.66 -18.48
CA GLY A 26 6.35 -20.72 -18.11
C GLY A 26 5.86 -19.59 -17.21
N LYS A 27 6.67 -18.52 -17.13
CA LYS A 27 6.38 -17.37 -16.26
C LYS A 27 5.21 -16.56 -16.84
N VAL A 28 4.16 -16.42 -16.06
CA VAL A 28 2.98 -15.60 -16.37
C VAL A 28 2.78 -14.61 -15.24
N HIS A 29 2.46 -13.37 -15.59
CA HIS A 29 2.00 -12.36 -14.62
C HIS A 29 0.48 -12.48 -14.49
N ALA A 30 0.02 -12.90 -13.32
CA ALA A 30 -1.40 -13.00 -12.99
C ALA A 30 -1.82 -11.81 -12.13
N ALA A 31 -2.76 -11.02 -12.62
CA ALA A 31 -3.43 -9.98 -11.84
C ALA A 31 -4.76 -10.54 -11.31
N HIS A 32 -4.97 -10.51 -10.00
CA HIS A 32 -6.15 -11.11 -9.37
C HIS A 32 -7.34 -10.15 -9.25
N TRP A 33 -7.16 -8.87 -9.59
CA TRP A 33 -8.24 -7.89 -9.56
C TRP A 33 -8.15 -6.95 -10.77
N TYR A 34 -9.06 -7.12 -11.74
CA TYR A 34 -9.20 -6.21 -12.87
C TYR A 34 -10.23 -5.14 -12.52
N MET A 35 -9.78 -4.02 -11.94
CA MET A 35 -10.65 -2.85 -11.76
C MET A 35 -10.56 -1.97 -13.01
N GLN A 36 -11.70 -1.45 -13.47
CA GLN A 36 -11.70 -0.53 -14.60
C GLN A 36 -11.06 0.79 -14.18
N GLU A 37 -9.87 1.08 -14.72
CA GLU A 37 -9.17 2.33 -14.45
C GLU A 37 -9.91 3.53 -15.05
N HIS A 38 -9.92 4.63 -14.31
CA HIS A 38 -10.40 5.92 -14.76
C HIS A 38 -9.37 6.52 -15.73
N VAL A 39 -9.63 6.36 -17.03
CA VAL A 39 -8.79 6.95 -18.07
C VAL A 39 -8.98 8.47 -18.17
N PRO A 40 -7.91 9.27 -18.34
CA PRO A 40 -8.04 10.66 -18.75
C PRO A 40 -8.72 10.76 -20.13
N PRO A 41 -9.56 11.77 -20.38
CA PRO A 41 -9.95 12.88 -19.51
C PRO A 41 -11.04 12.53 -18.47
N PRO A 42 -11.31 13.41 -17.47
CA PRO A 42 -12.43 13.28 -16.53
C PRO A 42 -13.74 12.86 -17.21
N CYS A 43 -14.48 11.91 -16.64
CA CYS A 43 -15.66 11.28 -17.25
C CYS A 43 -16.89 12.18 -17.46
N GLY A 44 -16.75 13.50 -17.24
CA GLY A 44 -17.79 14.50 -17.44
C GLY A 44 -17.59 15.76 -16.61
N LEU A 45 -18.52 16.72 -16.73
CA LEU A 45 -18.46 17.99 -16.00
C LEU A 45 -18.49 17.82 -14.47
N GLY A 46 -19.15 16.78 -13.98
CA GLY A 46 -19.28 16.43 -12.55
C GLY A 46 -18.31 15.34 -12.07
N CYS A 47 -17.24 15.04 -12.81
CA CYS A 47 -16.26 14.04 -12.38
C CYS A 47 -15.57 14.45 -11.07
N ALA A 48 -15.60 13.57 -10.07
CA ALA A 48 -15.06 13.84 -8.73
C ALA A 48 -13.53 14.01 -8.71
N LEU A 49 -12.83 13.48 -9.72
CA LEU A 49 -11.37 13.60 -9.87
C LEU A 49 -10.92 14.89 -10.55
N ARG A 50 -11.85 15.65 -11.15
CA ARG A 50 -11.52 16.89 -11.84
C ARG A 50 -10.69 17.88 -10.99
N PRO A 51 -10.93 18.06 -9.67
CA PRO A 51 -10.11 18.92 -8.82
C PRO A 51 -8.67 18.44 -8.60
N LEU A 52 -8.35 17.17 -8.89
CA LEU A 52 -6.99 16.61 -8.79
C LEU A 52 -6.18 16.80 -10.07
N VAL A 53 -6.83 16.98 -11.22
CA VAL A 53 -6.14 17.07 -12.52
C VAL A 53 -5.20 18.27 -12.52
N GLY A 54 -3.90 18.01 -12.61
CA GLY A 54 -2.85 19.04 -12.62
C GLY A 54 -2.63 19.74 -11.26
N ARG A 55 -3.35 19.35 -10.20
CA ARG A 55 -3.16 19.92 -8.87
C ARG A 55 -1.97 19.25 -8.20
N LYS A 56 -1.08 20.07 -7.64
CA LYS A 56 -0.04 19.58 -6.73
C LYS A 56 -0.66 19.29 -5.37
N VAL A 57 -0.60 18.03 -4.94
CA VAL A 57 -1.00 17.61 -3.59
C VAL A 57 0.18 17.86 -2.65
N GLN A 58 -0.02 18.66 -1.61
CA GLN A 58 1.05 19.06 -0.70
C GLN A 58 0.81 18.68 0.76
N MET A 59 -0.45 18.52 1.16
CA MET A 59 -0.84 18.17 2.52
C MET A 59 -2.01 17.19 2.50
N LEU A 60 -2.27 16.53 3.64
CA LEU A 60 -3.40 15.59 3.77
C LEU A 60 -4.74 16.28 3.50
N GLU A 61 -4.86 17.57 3.83
CA GLU A 61 -6.06 18.36 3.63
C GLU A 61 -6.40 18.54 2.14
N ASP A 62 -5.40 18.46 1.25
CA ASP A 62 -5.63 18.50 -0.19
C ASP A 62 -6.39 17.27 -0.71
N LEU A 63 -6.40 16.19 0.08
CA LEU A 63 -7.07 14.93 -0.21
C LEU A 63 -8.50 14.86 0.37
N GLN A 64 -9.00 15.94 0.97
CA GLN A 64 -10.40 16.02 1.43
C GLN A 64 -11.35 16.36 0.28
N LEU A 65 -11.42 15.47 -0.72
CA LEU A 65 -12.28 15.63 -1.88
C LEU A 65 -13.57 14.83 -1.73
N GLN A 66 -14.69 15.49 -1.97
CA GLN A 66 -15.99 14.82 -1.97
C GLN A 66 -16.13 13.96 -3.23
N GLY A 67 -16.66 12.74 -3.05
CA GLY A 67 -16.95 11.82 -4.15
C GLY A 67 -15.75 11.02 -4.65
N VAL A 68 -14.59 11.11 -4.00
CA VAL A 68 -13.45 10.21 -4.24
C VAL A 68 -13.26 9.32 -3.03
N HIS A 69 -13.46 8.02 -3.20
CA HIS A 69 -13.34 7.04 -2.11
C HIS A 69 -11.89 6.65 -1.86
N HIS A 70 -11.56 6.25 -0.63
CA HIS A 70 -10.25 5.72 -0.24
C HIS A 70 -9.05 6.65 -0.46
N LEU A 71 -9.26 7.95 -0.69
CA LEU A 71 -8.16 8.87 -1.03
C LEU A 71 -7.11 9.03 0.09
N VAL A 72 -7.50 8.79 1.34
CA VAL A 72 -6.57 8.75 2.49
C VAL A 72 -5.66 7.52 2.48
N ASP A 73 -5.99 6.47 1.72
CA ASP A 73 -5.13 5.30 1.59
C ASP A 73 -3.83 5.65 0.88
N TRP A 74 -3.79 6.75 0.11
CA TRP A 74 -2.56 7.27 -0.49
C TRP A 74 -1.49 7.58 0.57
N PRO A 75 -1.65 8.56 1.49
CA PRO A 75 -0.62 8.82 2.48
C PRO A 75 -0.38 7.62 3.41
N LYS A 76 -1.39 6.78 3.67
CA LYS A 76 -1.21 5.53 4.45
C LYS A 76 -0.26 4.56 3.76
N SER A 77 -0.39 4.38 2.45
CA SER A 77 0.45 3.47 1.67
C SER A 77 1.90 3.95 1.60
N GLU A 78 2.12 5.26 1.55
CA GLU A 78 3.47 5.82 1.62
C GLU A 78 4.10 5.61 3.01
N PHE A 79 3.36 5.79 4.11
CA PHE A 79 3.86 5.40 5.45
C PHE A 79 4.13 3.91 5.56
N ALA A 80 3.29 3.08 4.94
CA ALA A 80 3.48 1.64 4.89
C ALA A 80 4.82 1.27 4.25
N ALA A 81 5.22 1.97 3.17
CA ALA A 81 6.50 1.72 2.51
C ALA A 81 7.69 1.92 3.48
N TYR A 82 7.66 2.95 4.31
CA TYR A 82 8.67 3.15 5.36
C TYR A 82 8.64 2.06 6.43
N ILE A 83 7.44 1.64 6.86
CA ILE A 83 7.27 0.63 7.91
C ILE A 83 7.75 -0.74 7.43
N PHE A 84 7.44 -1.10 6.19
CA PHE A 84 7.73 -2.41 5.62
C PHE A 84 9.01 -2.44 4.79
N GLY A 85 9.77 -1.35 4.73
CA GLY A 85 11.07 -1.32 4.04
C GLY A 85 10.97 -1.42 2.51
N GLY A 86 9.97 -0.75 1.93
CA GLY A 86 9.84 -0.57 0.48
C GLY A 86 10.93 0.36 -0.07
N ASN A 87 11.45 0.04 -1.25
CA ASN A 87 12.43 0.88 -1.94
C ASN A 87 11.79 2.09 -2.66
N GLU A 88 10.50 1.99 -2.95
CA GLU A 88 9.72 3.04 -3.59
C GLU A 88 8.31 3.12 -3.00
N PRO A 89 7.65 4.29 -3.11
CA PRO A 89 6.23 4.40 -2.83
C PRO A 89 5.44 3.47 -3.75
N PRO A 90 4.33 2.88 -3.27
CA PRO A 90 3.53 2.00 -4.11
C PRO A 90 2.89 2.77 -5.27
N GLY A 91 2.65 2.05 -6.36
CA GLY A 91 1.87 2.56 -7.48
C GLY A 91 0.44 2.92 -7.05
N ARG A 92 -0.27 3.64 -7.92
CA ARG A 92 -1.66 4.07 -7.64
C ARG A 92 -2.42 4.36 -8.93
N PHE A 93 -3.73 4.14 -8.88
CA PHE A 93 -4.68 4.60 -9.90
C PHE A 93 -6.00 4.99 -9.26
N PHE A 94 -6.88 5.53 -10.10
CA PHE A 94 -8.28 5.74 -9.76
C PHE A 94 -9.16 4.82 -10.58
N THR A 95 -10.20 4.26 -10.00
CA THR A 95 -11.19 3.45 -10.73
C THR A 95 -12.21 4.35 -11.42
N ALA A 96 -12.90 3.83 -12.43
CA ALA A 96 -14.03 4.50 -13.08
C ALA A 96 -15.16 4.87 -12.09
N ALA A 97 -15.20 4.23 -10.92
CA ALA A 97 -16.10 4.56 -9.81
C ALA A 97 -15.56 5.67 -8.87
N HIS A 98 -14.44 6.31 -9.23
CA HIS A 98 -13.74 7.32 -8.44
C HIS A 98 -13.22 6.79 -7.09
N GLU A 99 -12.71 5.57 -7.07
CA GLU A 99 -12.03 5.00 -5.90
C GLU A 99 -10.52 5.13 -6.10
N PHE A 100 -9.80 5.58 -5.07
CA PHE A 100 -8.36 5.48 -5.01
C PHE A 100 -7.96 4.03 -4.74
N VAL A 101 -7.01 3.51 -5.51
CA VAL A 101 -6.51 2.15 -5.37
C VAL A 101 -5.00 2.17 -5.44
N ILE A 102 -4.37 1.47 -4.49
CA ILE A 102 -2.94 1.23 -4.47
C ILE A 102 -2.64 0.11 -5.45
N ILE A 103 -1.76 0.36 -6.41
CA ILE A 103 -1.22 -0.66 -7.29
C ILE A 103 0.06 -1.14 -6.65
N ASP A 104 0.22 -2.46 -6.56
CA ASP A 104 1.53 -3.09 -6.65
C ASP A 104 2.60 -2.42 -5.78
N ALA A 105 2.61 -2.78 -4.50
CA ALA A 105 3.67 -2.41 -3.59
C ALA A 105 4.86 -3.35 -3.81
N GLU A 106 5.36 -3.39 -5.05
CA GLU A 106 6.54 -4.16 -5.40
C GLU A 106 7.70 -3.71 -4.52
N GLN A 107 8.57 -4.65 -4.18
CA GLN A 107 9.72 -4.40 -3.32
C GLN A 107 9.40 -3.99 -1.87
N MET A 108 8.16 -4.13 -1.39
CA MET A 108 7.91 -4.16 0.06
C MET A 108 8.72 -5.30 0.70
N PHE A 109 9.22 -5.07 1.91
CA PHE A 109 10.13 -5.99 2.59
C PHE A 109 11.46 -6.20 1.86
N SER A 110 11.88 -5.32 0.93
CA SER A 110 13.25 -5.38 0.37
C SER A 110 14.27 -5.03 1.44
N THR A 111 13.99 -3.99 2.22
CA THR A 111 14.79 -3.56 3.36
C THR A 111 14.04 -3.83 4.66
N GLY A 112 14.41 -3.15 5.76
CA GLY A 112 13.66 -3.17 7.01
C GLY A 112 12.96 -1.84 7.24
N PRO A 113 12.24 -1.70 8.36
CA PRO A 113 11.62 -0.43 8.73
C PRO A 113 12.65 0.71 8.77
N CYS A 114 12.29 1.87 8.26
CA CYS A 114 13.18 3.04 8.23
C CYS A 114 12.54 4.29 8.85
N SER A 115 13.37 5.30 9.13
CA SER A 115 12.92 6.54 9.76
C SER A 115 11.94 7.32 8.87
N PHE A 116 10.90 7.91 9.46
CA PHE A 116 10.00 8.82 8.76
C PHE A 116 10.57 10.23 8.54
N ASP A 117 11.86 10.49 8.80
CA ASP A 117 12.43 11.84 8.69
C ASP A 117 12.27 12.46 7.29
N THR A 118 12.24 11.61 6.26
CA THR A 118 12.02 12.00 4.86
C THR A 118 10.56 11.87 4.42
N ALA A 119 9.65 11.47 5.32
CA ALA A 119 8.24 11.30 5.00
C ALA A 119 7.59 12.65 4.71
N PHE A 120 7.23 12.84 3.45
CA PHE A 120 6.62 14.06 2.93
C PHE A 120 5.43 14.54 3.77
N TRP A 121 4.54 13.60 4.13
CA TRP A 121 3.32 13.86 4.86
C TRP A 121 3.51 14.39 6.28
N LEU A 122 4.68 14.21 6.88
CA LEU A 122 4.98 14.73 8.23
C LEU A 122 5.37 16.19 8.24
N LYS A 123 5.54 16.82 7.08
CA LYS A 123 5.97 18.21 6.94
C LYS A 123 4.95 19.04 6.16
N ARG A 124 4.79 20.29 6.56
CA ARG A 124 4.07 21.31 5.79
C ARG A 124 5.01 21.86 4.70
N PRO A 125 4.49 22.59 3.69
CA PRO A 125 5.32 23.18 2.64
C PRO A 125 6.42 24.13 3.15
N ASP A 126 6.24 24.72 4.33
CA ASP A 126 7.22 25.58 5.01
C ASP A 126 8.26 24.81 5.84
N GLY A 127 8.21 23.48 5.84
CA GLY A 127 9.12 22.60 6.58
C GLY A 127 8.73 22.36 8.05
N THR A 128 7.67 22.99 8.55
CA THR A 128 7.16 22.75 9.91
C THR A 128 6.43 21.42 10.01
N SER A 129 6.27 20.88 11.22
CA SER A 129 5.61 19.59 11.43
C SER A 129 4.11 19.64 11.11
N SER A 130 3.62 18.62 10.39
CA SER A 130 2.21 18.45 10.05
C SER A 130 1.48 17.68 11.16
N LYS A 131 0.53 18.34 11.86
CA LYS A 131 -0.28 17.68 12.90
C LYS A 131 -1.12 16.52 12.33
N SER A 132 -1.76 16.72 11.18
CA SER A 132 -2.56 15.70 10.51
C SER A 132 -1.69 14.55 9.99
N GLY A 133 -0.51 14.87 9.46
CA GLY A 133 0.50 13.88 9.08
C GLY A 133 0.97 13.02 10.24
N THR A 134 1.34 13.63 11.37
CA THR A 134 1.75 12.91 12.58
C THR A 134 0.62 12.05 13.14
N ALA A 135 -0.62 12.55 13.12
CA ALA A 135 -1.78 11.77 13.55
C ALA A 135 -1.98 10.53 12.67
N LEU A 136 -1.89 10.68 11.34
CA LEU A 136 -2.01 9.57 10.40
C LEU A 136 -0.86 8.57 10.53
N ALA A 137 0.39 9.02 10.64
CA ALA A 137 1.53 8.13 10.86
C ALA A 137 1.36 7.32 12.16
N THR A 138 0.86 7.96 13.22
CA THR A 138 0.58 7.31 14.51
C THR A 138 -0.56 6.30 14.37
N GLU A 139 -1.61 6.61 13.61
CA GLU A 139 -2.70 5.68 13.30
C GLU A 139 -2.18 4.44 12.58
N VAL A 140 -1.44 4.61 11.47
CA VAL A 140 -0.88 3.49 10.70
C VAL A 140 0.06 2.64 11.56
N CYS A 141 0.94 3.28 12.34
CA CYS A 141 1.82 2.57 13.27
C CYS A 141 1.04 1.83 14.37
N ARG A 142 -0.10 2.36 14.83
CA ARG A 142 -0.94 1.66 15.80
C ARG A 142 -1.61 0.43 15.18
N GLU A 143 -2.10 0.56 13.95
CA GLU A 143 -2.70 -0.56 13.21
C GLU A 143 -1.69 -1.69 12.98
N VAL A 144 -0.48 -1.35 12.51
CA VAL A 144 0.58 -2.35 12.27
C VAL A 144 1.14 -2.91 13.58
N GLY A 145 1.41 -2.06 14.56
CA GLY A 145 1.92 -2.49 15.87
C GLY A 145 0.91 -3.32 16.67
N GLY A 146 -0.39 -3.16 16.39
CA GLY A 146 -1.48 -3.92 17.00
C GLY A 146 -1.82 -5.23 16.31
N LEU A 147 -1.08 -5.64 15.27
CA LEU A 147 -1.29 -6.94 14.62
C LEU A 147 -1.02 -8.09 15.61
N SER A 148 -2.02 -8.95 15.79
CA SER A 148 -1.87 -10.15 16.62
C SER A 148 -1.04 -11.23 15.92
N ASP A 149 -0.36 -12.08 16.69
CA ASP A 149 0.44 -13.20 16.17
C ASP A 149 -0.35 -14.14 15.26
N SER A 150 -1.66 -14.32 15.50
CA SER A 150 -2.53 -15.12 14.65
C SER A 150 -2.70 -14.52 13.25
N VAL A 151 -2.88 -13.21 13.15
CA VAL A 151 -2.97 -12.49 11.86
C VAL A 151 -1.65 -12.54 11.11
N ILE A 152 -0.53 -12.37 11.82
CA ILE A 152 0.81 -12.49 11.23
C ILE A 152 1.01 -13.92 10.69
N SER A 153 0.68 -14.92 11.49
CA SER A 153 0.82 -16.33 11.12
C SER A 153 -0.07 -16.69 9.93
N GLN A 154 -1.30 -16.16 9.87
CA GLN A 154 -2.19 -16.31 8.74
C GLN A 154 -1.64 -15.65 7.47
N ALA A 155 -1.11 -14.43 7.58
CA ALA A 155 -0.53 -13.70 6.45
C ALA A 155 0.72 -14.39 5.88
N LEU A 156 1.50 -15.08 6.74
CA LEU A 156 2.69 -15.84 6.34
C LEU A 156 2.36 -17.28 5.91
N SER A 157 1.10 -17.71 6.02
CA SER A 157 0.73 -19.08 5.68
C SER A 157 0.82 -19.31 4.18
N ILE A 158 1.55 -20.35 3.79
CA ILE A 158 1.63 -20.80 2.40
C ILE A 158 0.59 -21.91 2.23
N PRO A 159 -0.37 -21.78 1.29
CA PRO A 159 -1.35 -22.81 1.01
C PRO A 159 -0.70 -24.16 0.67
N VAL A 160 -1.36 -25.25 1.07
CA VAL A 160 -0.89 -26.61 0.78
C VAL A 160 -0.74 -26.80 -0.74
N GLY A 161 0.40 -27.34 -1.15
CA GLY A 161 0.71 -27.58 -2.57
C GLY A 161 1.37 -26.41 -3.30
N ILE A 162 1.59 -25.28 -2.62
CA ILE A 162 2.39 -24.18 -3.17
C ILE A 162 3.80 -24.25 -2.59
N GLU A 163 4.80 -24.32 -3.46
CA GLU A 163 6.20 -24.15 -3.10
C GLU A 163 6.64 -22.73 -3.45
N ILE A 164 7.20 -22.03 -2.47
CA ILE A 164 7.72 -20.66 -2.65
C ILE A 164 9.22 -20.68 -2.40
N GLU A 165 9.99 -20.24 -3.38
CA GLU A 165 11.41 -19.94 -3.20
C GLU A 165 11.55 -18.56 -2.55
N LEU A 166 11.86 -18.55 -1.24
CA LEU A 166 12.08 -17.31 -0.50
C LEU A 166 13.55 -16.89 -0.57
N HIS A 167 13.86 -15.86 -1.36
CA HIS A 167 15.18 -15.23 -1.32
C HIS A 167 15.41 -14.39 -0.06
N TRP A 168 14.34 -13.90 0.58
CA TRP A 168 14.38 -13.11 1.81
C TRP A 168 13.32 -13.58 2.81
N SER A 169 13.67 -13.55 4.11
CA SER A 169 12.73 -13.88 5.18
C SER A 169 11.75 -12.73 5.43
N ILE A 170 10.56 -12.82 4.83
CA ILE A 170 9.46 -11.86 5.05
C ILE A 170 9.05 -11.83 6.53
N ALA A 171 9.07 -12.98 7.19
CA ALA A 171 8.67 -13.13 8.59
C ALA A 171 9.50 -12.24 9.55
N SER A 172 10.83 -12.23 9.40
CA SER A 172 11.71 -11.39 10.24
C SER A 172 11.41 -9.91 10.05
N LYS A 173 11.25 -9.49 8.79
CA LYS A 173 11.00 -8.08 8.45
C LYS A 173 9.64 -7.62 8.95
N LEU A 174 8.61 -8.46 8.85
CA LEU A 174 7.29 -8.17 9.40
C LEU A 174 7.34 -7.99 10.92
N GLN A 175 8.11 -8.83 11.64
CA GLN A 175 8.29 -8.67 13.08
C GLN A 175 9.05 -7.38 13.43
N GLU A 176 10.05 -7.00 12.65
CA GLU A 176 10.75 -5.72 12.78
C GLU A 176 9.79 -4.54 12.56
N SER A 177 8.94 -4.60 11.53
CA SER A 177 7.90 -3.61 11.26
C SER A 177 6.94 -3.44 12.43
N VAL A 178 6.43 -4.54 13.00
CA VAL A 178 5.56 -4.51 14.18
C VAL A 178 6.26 -3.84 15.38
N LYS A 179 7.53 -4.18 15.63
CA LYS A 179 8.33 -3.56 16.71
C LYS A 179 8.54 -2.08 16.49
N PHE A 180 8.94 -1.69 15.29
CA PHE A 180 9.14 -0.30 14.88
C PHE A 180 7.85 0.51 15.06
N SER A 181 6.75 0.03 14.51
CA SER A 181 5.44 0.67 14.58
C SER A 181 4.94 0.80 16.02
N SER A 182 5.13 -0.23 16.85
CA SER A 182 4.80 -0.18 18.28
C SER A 182 5.63 0.86 19.03
N ALA A 183 6.93 0.95 18.75
CA ALA A 183 7.80 1.95 19.36
C ALA A 183 7.40 3.37 18.95
N TYR A 184 7.15 3.59 17.65
CA TYR A 184 6.70 4.88 17.13
C TYR A 184 5.38 5.32 17.76
N ALA A 185 4.38 4.44 17.79
CA ALA A 185 3.07 4.73 18.35
C ALA A 185 3.13 5.09 19.85
N ARG A 186 3.97 4.38 20.64
CA ARG A 186 4.20 4.71 22.05
C ARG A 186 4.85 6.08 22.24
N ALA A 187 5.84 6.42 21.42
CA ALA A 187 6.53 7.71 21.50
C ALA A 187 5.62 8.91 21.14
N HIS A 188 4.57 8.65 20.35
CA HIS A 188 3.65 9.68 19.84
C HIS A 188 2.22 9.51 20.39
N THR A 189 2.06 8.78 21.49
CA THR A 189 0.78 8.73 22.20
C THR A 189 0.59 10.08 22.90
N VAL A 190 -0.31 10.89 22.34
CA VAL A 190 -0.75 12.15 22.94
C VAL A 190 -1.50 11.82 24.24
N ALA A 191 -1.02 12.35 25.36
CA ALA A 191 -1.76 12.36 26.63
C ALA A 191 -2.97 13.30 26.54
#